data_AF-A0A6I4IIG5-F1
#
_entry.id   AF-A0A6I4IIG5-F1
#
_cell.length_a   1.000
_cell.length_b   1.000
_cell.length_c   1.000
_cell.angle_alpha   90.00
_cell.angle_beta   90.00
_cell.angle_gamma   90.00
#
_symmetry.space_group_name_H-M   'P 1'
#
loop_
_entity.id
_entity.type
_entity.pdbx_description
1 polymer ?
#
loop_
_entity_poly.entity_id
_entity_poly.type
_entity_poly.pdbx_seq_one_letter_code
_entity_poly.pdbx_strand_id
1 'polypeptide(L)'
;MLKKLHYTLLLIVILCSTVLHAQEKSTISSPISSDEITTFMNIYEYKLNHSFDIATSLLNAAQQTTISEERMATILTAQFNGDDMQLTTTEKEEFEKIKAIMEKDRMINQVALDSFITKNKMKLSRYEEIENYFHNNDSFQNKVAQLYNQKTN
;
A
#
# COMPACT_ATOMS: atom_id res chain seq x y z
N MET A 1 24.99 -28.24 -7.23
CA MET A 1 24.72 -27.30 -6.14
C MET A 1 24.90 -25.83 -6.53
N LEU A 2 25.78 -25.48 -7.48
CA LEU A 2 25.97 -24.09 -7.96
C LEU A 2 24.70 -23.40 -8.49
N LYS A 3 23.78 -24.13 -9.15
CA LYS A 3 22.54 -23.55 -9.70
C LYS A 3 21.51 -23.17 -8.63
N LYS A 4 21.47 -23.88 -7.49
CA LYS A 4 20.56 -23.55 -6.38
C LYS A 4 21.01 -22.25 -5.68
N LEU A 5 22.32 -22.05 -5.58
CA LEU A 5 22.90 -20.83 -4.98
C LEU A 5 22.51 -19.56 -5.75
N HIS A 6 22.35 -19.62 -7.08
CA HIS A 6 21.96 -18.47 -7.89
C HIS A 6 20.46 -18.11 -7.72
N TYR A 7 19.58 -19.09 -7.54
CA TYR A 7 18.14 -18.83 -7.30
C TYR A 7 17.88 -18.29 -5.88
N THR A 8 18.64 -18.74 -4.87
CA THR A 8 18.53 -18.21 -3.51
C THR A 8 19.06 -16.78 -3.41
N LEU A 9 20.11 -16.43 -4.15
CA LEU A 9 20.61 -15.06 -4.23
C LEU A 9 19.63 -14.12 -4.95
N LEU A 10 18.88 -14.60 -5.95
CA LEU A 10 17.94 -13.76 -6.69
C LEU A 10 16.67 -13.42 -5.88
N LEU A 11 16.21 -14.32 -5.01
CA LEU A 11 15.07 -14.06 -4.10
C LEU A 11 15.45 -13.18 -2.89
N ILE A 12 16.68 -13.30 -2.38
CA ILE A 12 17.20 -12.37 -1.36
C ILE A 12 17.37 -10.97 -1.94
N VAL A 13 17.72 -10.81 -3.22
CA VAL A 13 17.76 -9.49 -3.86
C VAL A 13 16.35 -8.90 -4.03
N ILE A 14 15.29 -9.71 -4.23
CA ILE A 14 13.89 -9.23 -4.32
C ILE A 14 13.29 -8.92 -2.93
N LEU A 15 13.72 -9.61 -1.87
CA LEU A 15 13.30 -9.36 -0.48
C LEU A 15 14.17 -8.33 0.27
N CYS A 16 15.43 -8.11 -0.14
CA CYS A 16 16.32 -7.10 0.43
C CYS A 16 16.37 -5.80 -0.39
N SER A 17 15.89 -5.76 -1.63
CA SER A 17 15.72 -4.49 -2.38
C SER A 17 14.63 -3.59 -1.80
N THR A 18 13.81 -4.10 -0.86
CA THR A 18 12.84 -3.29 -0.11
C THR A 18 13.28 -2.97 1.33
N VAL A 19 14.40 -3.52 1.82
CA VAL A 19 14.88 -3.31 3.21
C VAL A 19 16.24 -2.61 3.29
N LEU A 20 16.91 -2.36 2.17
CA LEU A 20 17.74 -1.15 2.07
C LEU A 20 16.82 0.04 1.79
N HIS A 21 15.98 0.38 2.77
CA HIS A 21 15.75 1.80 3.02
C HIS A 21 17.12 2.33 3.41
N ALA A 22 17.88 2.77 2.41
CA ALA A 22 18.77 3.88 2.62
C ALA A 22 17.93 4.86 3.43
N GLN A 23 18.36 5.12 4.66
CA GLN A 23 17.84 6.18 5.47
C GLN A 23 18.28 7.49 4.77
N GLU A 24 17.80 7.70 3.54
CA GLU A 24 17.70 9.00 2.94
C GLU A 24 16.88 9.75 3.96
N LYS A 25 17.56 10.65 4.71
CA LYS A 25 16.88 11.74 5.37
C LYS A 25 15.84 12.21 4.38
N SER A 26 14.55 12.07 4.70
CA SER A 26 13.48 12.49 3.79
C SER A 26 13.68 13.99 3.54
N THR A 27 14.38 14.31 2.47
CA THR A 27 14.76 15.68 2.16
C THR A 27 13.57 16.29 1.50
N ILE A 28 13.00 17.28 2.17
CA ILE A 28 11.99 18.10 1.54
C ILE A 28 12.69 19.11 0.62
N SER A 29 12.28 19.12 -0.64
CA SER A 29 12.77 20.00 -1.70
C SER A 29 12.54 21.47 -1.40
N SER A 30 11.50 21.79 -0.60
CA SER A 30 11.14 23.15 -0.21
C SER A 30 10.36 23.16 1.10
N PRO A 31 10.45 24.22 1.93
CA PRO A 31 9.69 24.32 3.19
C PRO A 31 8.19 24.10 2.99
N ILE A 32 7.55 23.40 3.93
CA ILE A 32 6.09 23.18 3.91
C ILE A 32 5.40 24.39 4.54
N SER A 33 4.54 25.06 3.78
CA SER A 33 3.69 26.15 4.26
C SER A 33 2.54 25.66 5.16
N SER A 34 1.96 26.55 5.96
CA SER A 34 0.80 26.21 6.81
C SER A 34 -0.43 25.78 6.00
N ASP A 35 -0.63 26.37 4.82
CA ASP A 35 -1.72 26.00 3.91
C ASP A 35 -1.51 24.60 3.36
N GLU A 36 -0.28 24.24 2.98
CA GLU A 36 0.06 22.88 2.55
C GLU A 36 -0.15 21.86 3.67
N ILE A 37 0.16 22.19 4.92
CA ILE A 37 -0.09 21.30 6.07
C ILE A 37 -1.60 21.06 6.23
N THR A 38 -2.40 22.12 6.15
CA THR A 38 -3.87 22.03 6.28
C THR A 38 -4.47 21.19 5.15
N THR A 39 -4.02 21.43 3.92
CA THR A 39 -4.44 20.65 2.76
C THR A 39 -3.99 19.19 2.86
N PHE A 40 -2.74 18.94 3.27
CA PHE A 40 -2.22 17.59 3.51
C PHE A 40 -3.09 16.85 4.53
N MET A 41 -3.41 17.47 5.66
CA MET A 41 -4.27 16.87 6.70
C MET A 41 -5.65 16.48 6.15
N ASN A 42 -6.29 17.35 5.36
CA ASN A 42 -7.59 17.06 4.76
C ASN A 42 -7.52 15.87 3.79
N ILE A 43 -6.47 15.81 2.97
CA ILE A 43 -6.25 14.69 2.04
C ILE A 43 -5.94 13.40 2.81
N TYR A 44 -5.10 13.48 3.84
CA TYR A 44 -4.69 12.32 4.64
C TYR A 44 -5.89 11.74 5.41
N GLU A 45 -6.74 12.59 5.99
CA GLU A 45 -8.00 12.19 6.60
C GLU A 45 -8.94 11.53 5.59
N TYR A 46 -9.06 12.07 4.37
CA TYR A 46 -9.80 11.41 3.30
C TYR A 46 -9.24 10.02 2.97
N LYS A 47 -7.92 9.89 2.84
CA LYS A 47 -7.22 8.62 2.57
C LYS A 47 -7.49 7.59 3.67
N LEU A 48 -7.48 7.99 4.93
CA LEU A 48 -7.79 7.09 6.06
C LEU A 48 -9.26 6.65 6.06
N ASN A 49 -10.18 7.57 5.75
CA ASN A 49 -11.62 7.27 5.71
C ASN A 49 -12.07 6.50 4.44
N HIS A 50 -11.22 6.44 3.42
CA HIS A 50 -11.47 5.73 2.15
C HIS A 50 -10.32 4.77 1.83
N SER A 51 -9.74 4.13 2.86
CA SER A 51 -8.63 3.20 2.68
C SER A 51 -9.04 2.01 1.81
N PHE A 52 -8.12 1.55 0.96
CA PHE A 52 -8.32 0.31 0.20
C PHE A 52 -8.50 -0.89 1.16
N ASP A 53 -9.72 -1.43 1.20
CA ASP A 53 -10.05 -2.61 1.99
C ASP A 53 -9.67 -3.88 1.24
N ILE A 54 -8.47 -4.37 1.54
CA ILE A 54 -7.89 -5.58 0.95
C ILE A 54 -8.80 -6.80 1.22
N ALA A 55 -9.40 -6.89 2.41
CA ALA A 55 -10.21 -8.05 2.80
C ALA A 55 -11.50 -8.10 1.98
N THR A 56 -12.20 -6.97 1.84
CA THR A 56 -13.40 -6.86 1.02
C THR A 56 -13.10 -7.09 -0.47
N SER A 57 -12.01 -6.52 -0.99
CA SER A 57 -11.61 -6.73 -2.39
C SER A 57 -11.28 -8.19 -2.68
N LEU A 58 -10.52 -8.85 -1.79
CA LEU A 58 -10.20 -10.28 -1.90
C LEU A 58 -11.46 -11.14 -1.88
N LEU A 59 -12.40 -10.88 -0.97
CA LEU A 59 -13.65 -11.63 -0.87
C LEU A 59 -14.48 -11.51 -2.17
N ASN A 60 -14.65 -10.28 -2.67
CA ASN A 60 -15.40 -10.02 -3.90
C ASN A 60 -14.71 -10.62 -5.14
N ALA A 61 -13.38 -10.65 -5.15
CA ALA A 61 -12.60 -11.27 -6.22
C ALA A 61 -12.71 -12.80 -6.18
N ALA A 62 -12.62 -13.41 -4.99
CA ALA A 62 -12.76 -14.85 -4.80
C ALA A 62 -14.14 -15.37 -5.24
N GLN A 63 -15.21 -14.62 -4.96
CA GLN A 63 -16.58 -14.93 -5.42
C GLN A 63 -16.74 -14.97 -6.95
N GLN A 64 -15.80 -14.39 -7.70
CA GLN A 64 -15.77 -14.41 -9.17
C GLN A 64 -14.90 -15.54 -9.74
N THR A 65 -14.39 -16.42 -8.88
CA THR A 65 -13.55 -17.55 -9.27
C THR A 65 -14.23 -18.88 -9.03
N THR A 66 -13.59 -19.95 -9.50
CA THR A 66 -14.01 -21.33 -9.24
C THR A 66 -13.40 -21.95 -7.98
N ILE A 67 -12.48 -21.24 -7.30
CA ILE A 67 -11.87 -21.71 -6.05
C ILE A 67 -12.92 -21.60 -4.92
N SER A 68 -13.14 -22.69 -4.18
CA SER A 68 -14.03 -22.65 -3.01
C SER A 68 -13.42 -21.83 -1.87
N GLU A 69 -14.27 -21.22 -1.04
CA GLU A 69 -13.82 -20.46 0.14
C GLU A 69 -12.93 -21.30 1.08
N GLU A 70 -13.27 -22.57 1.30
CA GLU A 70 -12.48 -23.50 2.10
C GLU A 70 -11.09 -23.73 1.51
N ARG A 71 -11.01 -23.91 0.18
CA ARG A 71 -9.73 -24.10 -0.50
C ARG A 71 -8.90 -22.83 -0.48
N MET A 72 -9.53 -21.67 -0.64
CA MET A 72 -8.90 -20.36 -0.50
C MET A 72 -8.30 -20.17 0.89
N ALA A 73 -9.07 -20.45 1.95
CA ALA A 73 -8.62 -20.36 3.34
C ALA A 73 -7.43 -21.28 3.61
N THR A 74 -7.47 -22.49 3.08
CA THR A 74 -6.37 -23.47 3.17
C THR A 74 -5.08 -22.91 2.54
N ILE A 75 -5.19 -22.34 1.33
CA ILE A 75 -4.05 -21.79 0.59
C ILE A 75 -3.46 -20.57 1.30
N LEU A 76 -4.31 -19.63 1.75
CA LEU A 76 -3.87 -18.43 2.45
C LEU A 76 -3.20 -18.77 3.80
N THR A 77 -3.75 -19.74 4.53
CA THR A 77 -3.17 -20.21 5.81
C THR A 77 -1.79 -20.82 5.60
N ALA A 78 -1.64 -21.68 4.59
CA ALA A 78 -0.35 -22.28 4.26
C ALA A 78 0.69 -21.22 3.83
N GLN A 79 0.29 -20.25 3.00
CA GLN A 79 1.16 -19.13 2.62
C GLN A 79 1.60 -18.30 3.83
N PHE A 80 0.67 -18.00 4.75
CA PHE A 80 0.98 -17.24 5.96
C PHE A 80 1.95 -17.98 6.89
N ASN A 81 1.80 -19.30 7.01
CA ASN A 81 2.67 -20.14 7.83
C ASN A 81 4.03 -20.45 7.16
N GLY A 82 4.20 -20.11 5.89
CA GLY A 82 5.39 -20.46 5.11
C GLY A 82 5.43 -21.93 4.69
N ASP A 83 4.29 -22.62 4.68
CA ASP A 83 4.18 -24.00 4.23
C ASP A 83 4.29 -24.09 2.69
N ASP A 84 4.99 -25.11 2.20
CA ASP A 84 5.08 -25.36 0.75
C ASP A 84 3.79 -26.01 0.25
N MET A 85 2.88 -25.19 -0.28
CA MET A 85 1.64 -25.65 -0.88
C MET A 85 1.75 -25.72 -2.40
N GLN A 86 1.52 -26.90 -2.96
CA GLN A 86 1.39 -27.04 -4.39
C GLN A 86 0.00 -26.64 -4.88
N LEU A 87 -0.02 -25.62 -5.73
CA LEU A 87 -1.19 -25.21 -6.49
C LEU A 87 -1.26 -25.99 -7.81
N THR A 88 -2.45 -26.48 -8.14
CA THR A 88 -2.80 -26.99 -9.46
C THR A 88 -2.71 -25.86 -10.51
N THR A 89 -2.65 -26.22 -11.79
CA THR A 89 -2.65 -25.24 -12.88
C THR A 89 -3.90 -24.36 -12.83
N THR A 90 -5.07 -24.95 -12.62
CA THR A 90 -6.34 -24.22 -12.52
C THR A 90 -6.33 -23.24 -11.35
N GLU A 91 -5.86 -23.65 -10.17
CA GLU A 91 -5.76 -22.73 -9.03
C GLU A 91 -4.85 -21.54 -9.32
N LYS A 92 -3.70 -21.77 -9.97
CA LYS A 92 -2.81 -20.67 -10.38
C LYS A 92 -3.50 -19.69 -11.33
N GLU A 93 -4.24 -20.19 -12.31
CA GLU A 93 -4.99 -19.35 -13.25
C GLU A 93 -6.08 -18.53 -12.53
N GLU A 94 -6.79 -19.13 -11.59
CA GLU A 94 -7.80 -18.42 -10.78
C GLU A 94 -7.17 -17.38 -9.84
N PHE A 95 -5.99 -17.63 -9.26
CA PHE A 95 -5.27 -16.62 -8.48
C PHE A 95 -4.82 -15.42 -9.33
N GLU A 96 -4.40 -15.63 -10.57
CA GLU A 96 -4.08 -14.51 -11.46
C GLU A 96 -5.33 -13.67 -11.78
N LYS A 97 -6.52 -14.29 -11.89
CA LYS A 97 -7.79 -13.54 -12.01
C LYS A 97 -8.08 -12.72 -10.75
N ILE A 98 -7.93 -13.32 -9.57
CA ILE A 98 -8.13 -12.61 -8.28
C ILE A 98 -7.21 -11.41 -8.21
N LYS A 99 -5.92 -11.61 -8.50
CA LYS A 99 -4.92 -10.55 -8.51
C LYS A 99 -5.28 -9.43 -9.48
N ALA A 100 -5.74 -9.76 -10.69
CA ALA A 100 -6.16 -8.77 -11.67
C ALA A 100 -7.38 -7.96 -11.19
N ILE A 101 -8.36 -8.59 -10.54
CA ILE A 101 -9.53 -7.91 -9.96
C ILE A 101 -9.10 -6.98 -8.83
N MET A 102 -8.27 -7.46 -7.90
CA MET A 102 -7.80 -6.66 -6.78
C MET A 102 -6.94 -5.47 -7.23
N GLU A 103 -6.09 -5.66 -8.25
CA GLU A 103 -5.29 -4.55 -8.81
C GLU A 103 -6.19 -3.49 -9.45
N LYS A 104 -7.27 -3.91 -10.13
CA LYS A 104 -8.27 -2.98 -10.66
C LYS A 104 -8.97 -2.19 -9.54
N ASP A 105 -9.38 -2.85 -8.46
CA ASP A 105 -10.02 -2.18 -7.32
C ASP A 105 -9.07 -1.18 -6.65
N ARG A 106 -7.80 -1.58 -6.49
CA ARG A 106 -6.73 -0.72 -5.97
C ARG A 106 -6.52 0.50 -6.86
N MET A 107 -6.49 0.32 -8.19
CA MET A 107 -6.38 1.42 -9.14
C MET A 107 -7.57 2.40 -9.04
N ILE A 108 -8.80 1.89 -8.87
CA ILE A 108 -9.99 2.74 -8.67
C ILE A 108 -9.85 3.59 -7.40
N ASN A 109 -9.39 2.97 -6.31
CA ASN A 109 -9.14 3.68 -5.05
C ASN A 109 -8.05 4.76 -5.21
N GLN A 110 -6.95 4.43 -5.89
CA GLN A 110 -5.87 5.37 -6.16
C GLN A 110 -6.35 6.56 -7.03
N VAL A 111 -7.11 6.30 -8.09
CA VAL A 111 -7.66 7.36 -8.95
C VAL A 111 -8.58 8.29 -8.17
N ALA A 112 -9.37 7.75 -7.23
CA ALA A 112 -10.21 8.56 -6.34
C ALA A 112 -9.37 9.47 -5.43
N LEU A 113 -8.30 8.93 -4.83
CA LEU A 113 -7.35 9.70 -4.02
C LEU A 113 -6.65 10.79 -4.84
N ASP A 114 -6.12 10.46 -6.02
CA ASP A 114 -5.42 11.39 -6.90
C ASP A 114 -6.32 12.55 -7.34
N SER A 115 -7.59 12.22 -7.63
CA SER A 115 -8.63 13.20 -7.94
C SER A 115 -8.90 14.11 -6.75
N PHE A 116 -8.94 13.56 -5.53
CA PHE A 116 -9.14 14.33 -4.31
C PHE A 116 -7.95 15.26 -4.01
N ILE A 117 -6.72 14.78 -4.19
CA ILE A 117 -5.49 15.58 -4.07
C ILE A 117 -5.54 16.79 -5.01
N THR A 118 -5.83 16.53 -6.29
CA THR A 118 -5.88 17.57 -7.33
C THR A 118 -7.00 18.57 -7.06
N LYS A 119 -8.18 18.12 -6.62
CA LYS A 119 -9.31 18.98 -6.23
C LYS A 119 -8.95 19.93 -5.08
N ASN A 120 -8.11 19.47 -4.15
CA ASN A 120 -7.58 20.28 -3.05
C ASN A 120 -6.37 21.15 -3.44
N LYS A 121 -6.09 21.31 -4.75
CA LYS A 121 -5.04 22.17 -5.33
C LYS A 121 -3.62 21.79 -4.91
N MET A 122 -3.40 20.55 -4.49
CA MET A 122 -2.06 20.01 -4.23
C MET A 122 -1.62 19.17 -5.45
N LYS A 123 -0.35 19.27 -5.83
CA LYS A 123 0.23 18.38 -6.85
C LYS A 123 0.48 17.01 -6.23
N LEU A 124 0.23 15.93 -6.98
CA LEU A 124 0.47 14.55 -6.51
C LEU A 124 1.90 14.37 -5.96
N SER A 125 2.91 14.79 -6.73
CA SER A 125 4.31 14.67 -6.30
C SER A 125 4.62 15.45 -5.01
N ARG A 126 3.95 16.58 -4.78
CA ARG A 126 4.12 17.36 -3.55
C ARG A 126 3.41 16.69 -2.37
N TYR A 127 2.25 16.07 -2.60
CA TYR A 127 1.57 15.27 -1.60
C TYR A 127 2.45 14.09 -1.15
N GLU A 128 2.97 13.31 -2.10
CA GLU A 128 3.85 12.16 -1.83
C GLU A 128 5.10 12.56 -1.05
N GLU A 129 5.70 13.70 -1.40
CA GLU A 129 6.84 14.24 -0.68
C GLU A 129 6.52 14.60 0.78
N ILE A 130 5.39 15.28 1.01
CA ILE A 130 4.93 15.65 2.36
C ILE A 130 4.53 14.39 3.15
N GLU A 131 3.88 13.42 2.53
CA GLU A 131 3.50 12.14 3.15
C GLU A 131 4.73 11.33 3.56
N ASN A 132 5.74 11.23 2.68
CA ASN A 132 7.02 10.61 3.01
C ASN A 132 7.73 11.35 4.14
N TYR A 133 7.72 12.68 4.14
CA TYR A 133 8.29 13.47 5.24
C TYR A 133 7.53 13.23 6.56
N PHE A 134 6.20 13.14 6.51
CA PHE A 134 5.36 12.80 7.66
C PHE A 134 5.71 11.43 8.25
N HIS A 135 5.85 10.39 7.44
CA HIS A 135 6.18 9.06 7.95
C HIS A 135 7.59 8.93 8.54
N ASN A 136 8.51 9.83 8.19
CA ASN A 136 9.92 9.75 8.57
C ASN A 136 10.38 10.87 9.54
N ASN A 137 9.49 11.77 9.98
CA ASN A 137 9.84 12.89 10.85
C ASN A 137 8.86 13.07 12.02
N ASP A 138 9.24 12.57 13.20
CA ASP A 138 8.44 12.65 14.42
C ASP A 138 8.05 14.08 14.81
N SER A 139 8.95 15.05 14.62
CA SER A 139 8.65 16.46 14.92
C SER A 139 7.54 16.99 14.03
N PHE A 140 7.51 16.59 12.77
CA PHE A 140 6.47 16.98 11.83
C PHE A 140 5.16 16.24 12.11
N GLN A 141 5.21 14.95 12.48
CA GLN A 141 4.03 14.21 12.95
C GLN A 141 3.37 14.91 14.15
N ASN A 142 4.17 15.29 15.15
CA ASN A 142 3.69 16.01 16.32
C ASN A 142 3.05 17.35 15.96
N LYS A 143 3.65 18.10 15.02
CA LYS A 143 3.08 19.36 14.53
C LYS A 143 1.72 19.14 13.85
N VAL A 144 1.61 18.13 12.99
CA VAL A 144 0.37 17.77 12.30
C VAL A 144 -0.70 17.35 13.33
N ALA A 145 -0.35 16.53 14.31
CA ALA A 145 -1.26 16.09 15.36
C ALA A 145 -1.79 17.25 16.23
N GLN A 146 -0.91 18.20 16.60
CA GLN A 146 -1.32 19.39 17.34
C GLN A 146 -2.33 20.24 16.55
N LEU A 147 -2.07 20.46 15.27
CA LEU A 147 -2.98 21.21 14.40
C LEU A 147 -4.32 20.48 14.20
N TYR A 148 -4.30 19.14 14.10
CA TYR A 148 -5.52 18.34 14.02
C TYR A 148 -6.39 18.53 15.27
N ASN A 149 -5.79 18.39 16.46
CA ASN A 149 -6.48 18.54 17.74
C ASN A 149 -7.00 19.97 17.98
N GLN A 150 -6.37 20.99 17.41
CA GLN A 150 -6.86 22.37 17.48
C GLN A 150 -8.07 22.63 16.57
N LYS A 151 -8.25 21.83 15.50
CA LYS A 151 -9.39 21.95 14.57
C LYS A 151 -10.64 21.24 15.09
N THR A 152 -10.47 20.21 15.90
CA THR A 152 -11.56 19.35 16.41
C THR A 152 -12.08 19.75 17.79
N ASN A 153 -11.44 20.70 18.48
CA ASN A 153 -11.88 21.29 19.74
C ASN A 153 -12.37 22.72 19.52
#